data_AF-A7ML30-F1
#
_entry.id   AF-A7ML30-F1
#
_cell.length_a   1.000
_cell.length_b   1.000
_cell.length_c   1.000
_cell.angle_alpha   90.00
_cell.angle_beta   90.00
_cell.angle_gamma   90.00
#
_symmetry.space_group_name_H-M   'P 1'
#
loop_
_entity.id
_entity.type
_entity.pdbx_description
1 polymer ?
#
loop_
_entity_poly.entity_id
_entity_poly.type
_entity_poly.pdbx_seq_one_letter_code
_entity_poly.pdbx_strand_id
1 'polypeptide(L)'
;MNSEQKNLVLSVVNNKPLRAGKITDEEFLKLFPCTQGNVEDFVNDILKNAHSSKDPKEVEYALYISFHFAFTSKHEDILIHLLDDDFHYKHDDVVRALVKIKAKSDNAVNVLYKCALSEYDYLADDREDGNYTLAWNCIYALVKIGSNYAIEKLKALSKNPIPEIKNKAVQVGKSYGVLD
;
A
#
# COMPACT_ATOMS: atom_id res chain seq x y z
N MET A 1 7.37 10.67 -13.81
CA MET A 1 8.04 9.87 -14.86
C MET A 1 7.60 10.41 -16.22
N ASN A 2 8.49 10.46 -17.21
CA ASN A 2 8.06 10.72 -18.59
C ASN A 2 7.43 9.46 -19.22
N SER A 3 6.88 9.58 -20.44
CA SER A 3 6.20 8.46 -21.11
C SER A 3 7.11 7.27 -21.39
N GLU A 4 8.38 7.51 -21.71
CA GLU A 4 9.37 6.45 -21.96
C GLU A 4 9.66 5.66 -20.67
N GLN A 5 9.87 6.36 -19.56
CA GLN A 5 10.04 5.75 -18.24
C GLN A 5 8.83 4.90 -17.84
N LYS A 6 7.61 5.40 -18.06
CA LYS A 6 6.37 4.64 -17.80
C LYS A 6 6.33 3.33 -18.60
N ASN A 7 6.75 3.36 -19.86
CA ASN A 7 6.85 2.15 -20.68
C ASN A 7 7.91 1.18 -20.15
N LEU A 8 9.06 1.68 -19.68
CA LEU A 8 10.08 0.84 -19.05
C LEU A 8 9.53 0.12 -17.80
N VAL A 9 8.71 0.80 -16.97
CA VAL A 9 8.04 0.17 -15.81
C VAL A 9 7.20 -1.02 -16.26
N LEU A 10 6.36 -0.83 -17.26
CA LEU A 10 5.49 -1.90 -17.78
C LEU A 10 6.30 -3.05 -18.38
N SER A 11 7.47 -2.76 -18.95
CA SER A 11 8.37 -3.76 -19.53
C SER A 11 9.16 -4.55 -18.49
N VAL A 12 9.43 -4.01 -17.29
CA VAL A 12 10.17 -4.73 -16.23
C VAL A 12 9.26 -5.50 -15.28
N VAL A 13 8.06 -5.01 -14.99
CA VAL A 13 7.15 -5.64 -14.05
C VAL A 13 6.74 -7.04 -14.53
N ASN A 14 6.78 -8.03 -13.63
CA ASN A 14 6.49 -9.44 -13.93
C ASN A 14 7.36 -10.02 -15.06
N ASN A 15 8.64 -9.63 -15.15
CA ASN A 15 9.59 -10.11 -16.17
C ASN A 15 10.14 -11.53 -15.95
N LYS A 16 9.59 -12.31 -15.01
CA LYS A 16 10.06 -13.67 -14.68
C LYS A 16 8.93 -14.70 -14.87
N PRO A 17 9.05 -15.66 -15.81
CA PRO A 17 10.13 -15.82 -16.79
C PRO A 17 10.13 -14.68 -17.83
N LEU A 18 11.29 -14.41 -18.45
CA LEU A 18 11.43 -13.35 -19.45
C LEU A 18 10.67 -13.73 -20.73
N ARG A 19 9.83 -12.80 -21.22
CA ARG A 19 8.94 -12.99 -22.38
C ARG A 19 9.17 -11.87 -23.40
N ALA A 20 8.69 -12.05 -24.62
CA ALA A 20 8.72 -11.00 -25.65
C ALA A 20 8.09 -9.70 -25.12
N GLY A 21 8.77 -8.58 -25.33
CA GLY A 21 8.36 -7.25 -24.83
C GLY A 21 8.69 -6.98 -23.36
N LYS A 22 9.33 -7.91 -22.65
CA LYS A 22 9.86 -7.68 -21.29
C LYS A 22 11.37 -7.41 -21.33
N ILE A 23 11.84 -6.66 -20.33
CA ILE A 23 13.26 -6.39 -20.11
C ILE A 23 13.72 -6.96 -18.77
N THR A 24 15.01 -7.26 -18.67
CA THR A 24 15.62 -7.70 -17.42
C THR A 24 15.70 -6.56 -16.40
N ASP A 25 15.88 -6.92 -15.12
CA ASP A 25 16.09 -5.94 -14.04
C ASP A 25 17.34 -5.07 -14.32
N GLU A 26 18.39 -5.68 -14.86
CA GLU A 26 19.65 -5.01 -15.23
C GLU A 26 19.49 -4.03 -16.39
N GLU A 27 18.74 -4.40 -17.44
CA GLU A 27 18.42 -3.50 -18.54
C GLU A 27 17.55 -2.34 -18.09
N PHE A 28 16.54 -2.61 -17.26
CA PHE A 28 15.70 -1.56 -16.68
C PHE A 28 16.55 -0.55 -15.89
N LEU A 29 17.45 -1.02 -15.01
CA LEU A 29 18.30 -0.13 -14.21
C LEU A 29 19.37 0.60 -15.03
N LYS A 30 19.69 0.13 -16.25
CA LYS A 30 20.54 0.88 -17.21
C LYS A 30 19.76 1.98 -17.93
N LEU A 31 18.53 1.69 -18.35
CA LEU A 31 17.68 2.62 -19.11
C LEU A 31 16.96 3.64 -18.22
N PHE A 32 16.69 3.27 -16.98
CA PHE A 32 16.17 4.14 -15.93
C PHE A 32 17.17 4.17 -14.77
N PRO A 33 18.26 4.95 -14.91
CA PRO A 33 19.39 4.88 -14.00
C PRO A 33 19.03 5.29 -12.58
N CYS A 34 19.46 4.45 -11.64
CA CYS A 34 19.48 4.78 -10.22
C CYS A 34 20.53 5.88 -9.95
N THR A 35 20.07 7.10 -9.70
CA THR A 35 20.93 8.26 -9.44
C THR A 35 21.67 8.18 -8.10
N GLN A 36 21.15 7.44 -7.12
CA GLN A 36 21.66 7.37 -5.74
C GLN A 36 22.52 6.13 -5.44
N GLY A 37 22.84 5.31 -6.44
CA GLY A 37 23.79 4.20 -6.31
C GLY A 37 23.25 2.89 -5.72
N ASN A 38 21.99 2.80 -5.27
CA ASN A 38 21.35 1.51 -4.94
C ASN A 38 19.82 1.51 -5.19
N VAL A 39 19.26 0.30 -5.34
CA VAL A 39 17.84 0.09 -5.71
C VAL A 39 16.87 0.58 -4.62
N GLU A 40 17.24 0.51 -3.34
CA GLU A 40 16.38 0.99 -2.24
C GLU A 40 16.18 2.52 -2.32
N ASP A 41 17.26 3.27 -2.51
CA ASP A 41 17.19 4.72 -2.69
C ASP A 41 16.45 5.12 -3.96
N PHE A 42 16.64 4.38 -5.05
CA PHE A 42 15.86 4.57 -6.27
C PHE A 42 14.35 4.40 -6.01
N VAL A 43 13.92 3.33 -5.33
CA VAL A 43 12.51 3.11 -4.98
C VAL A 43 11.97 4.25 -4.11
N ASN A 44 12.73 4.69 -3.12
CA ASN A 44 12.36 5.79 -2.24
C ASN A 44 12.14 7.10 -3.02
N ASP A 45 13.05 7.45 -3.92
CA ASP A 45 12.95 8.64 -4.75
C ASP A 45 11.75 8.58 -5.69
N ILE A 46 11.50 7.42 -6.30
CA ILE A 46 10.34 7.21 -7.17
C ILE A 46 9.03 7.43 -6.41
N LEU A 47 8.89 6.88 -5.20
CA LEU A 47 7.69 7.06 -4.37
C LEU A 47 7.51 8.53 -3.95
N LYS A 48 8.58 9.20 -3.52
CA LYS A 48 8.55 10.63 -3.13
C LYS A 48 8.21 11.55 -4.30
N ASN A 49 8.77 11.27 -5.48
CA ASN A 49 8.47 12.03 -6.69
C ASN A 49 7.01 11.82 -7.13
N ALA A 50 6.50 10.59 -7.06
CA ALA A 50 5.10 10.30 -7.35
C ALA A 50 4.15 11.03 -6.39
N HIS A 51 4.43 10.97 -5.08
CA HIS A 51 3.66 11.70 -4.07
C HIS A 51 3.67 13.22 -4.31
N SER A 52 4.85 13.79 -4.62
CA SER A 52 5.02 15.23 -4.88
C SER A 52 4.32 15.68 -6.17
N SER A 53 4.22 14.82 -7.17
CA SER A 53 3.56 15.14 -8.45
C SER A 53 2.06 15.29 -8.32
N LYS A 54 1.46 14.71 -7.27
CA LYS A 54 0.01 14.59 -7.06
C LYS A 54 -0.74 14.03 -8.28
N ASP A 55 -0.07 13.20 -9.09
CA ASP A 55 -0.66 12.46 -10.21
C ASP A 55 -0.96 11.02 -9.76
N PRO A 56 -2.24 10.57 -9.77
CA PRO A 56 -2.61 9.22 -9.37
C PRO A 56 -1.93 8.13 -10.21
N LYS A 57 -1.63 8.39 -11.49
CA LYS A 57 -0.93 7.43 -12.35
C LYS A 57 0.54 7.30 -11.97
N GLU A 58 1.18 8.38 -11.54
CA GLU A 58 2.58 8.31 -11.06
C GLU A 58 2.68 7.42 -9.82
N VAL A 59 1.71 7.52 -8.90
CA VAL A 59 1.65 6.63 -7.72
C VAL A 59 1.50 5.17 -8.14
N GLU A 60 0.62 4.89 -9.09
CA GLU A 60 0.45 3.53 -9.64
C GLU A 60 1.76 2.96 -10.19
N TYR A 61 2.45 3.69 -11.07
CA TYR A 61 3.74 3.24 -11.63
C TYR A 61 4.81 3.09 -10.55
N ALA A 62 4.86 4.02 -9.60
CA ALA A 62 5.80 3.96 -8.48
C ALA A 62 5.59 2.69 -7.64
N LEU A 63 4.33 2.36 -7.31
CA LEU A 63 4.00 1.14 -6.57
C LEU A 63 4.36 -0.12 -7.37
N TYR A 64 4.12 -0.16 -8.68
CA TYR A 64 4.51 -1.30 -9.53
C TYR A 64 6.02 -1.57 -9.50
N ILE A 65 6.84 -0.53 -9.69
CA ILE A 65 8.31 -0.64 -9.57
C ILE A 65 8.67 -1.15 -8.17
N SER A 66 8.07 -0.56 -7.13
CA SER A 66 8.41 -0.86 -5.74
C SER A 66 8.03 -2.29 -5.34
N PHE A 67 6.91 -2.82 -5.85
CA PHE A 67 6.55 -4.22 -5.64
C PHE A 67 7.52 -5.18 -6.33
N HIS A 68 8.04 -4.80 -7.49
CA HIS A 68 8.98 -5.56 -8.29
C HIS A 68 10.38 -5.61 -7.67
N PHE A 69 10.94 -4.44 -7.32
CA PHE A 69 12.29 -4.31 -6.75
C PHE A 69 12.36 -4.45 -5.23
N ALA A 70 11.20 -4.60 -4.58
CA ALA A 70 10.97 -4.73 -3.15
C ALA A 70 10.90 -3.41 -2.36
N PHE A 71 9.99 -3.40 -1.39
CA PHE A 71 9.93 -2.40 -0.34
C PHE A 71 10.79 -2.83 0.85
N THR A 72 11.33 -1.84 1.57
CA THR A 72 12.02 -2.01 2.86
C THR A 72 11.40 -1.07 3.91
N SER A 73 11.83 -1.18 5.17
CA SER A 73 11.37 -0.29 6.24
C SER A 73 11.69 1.19 5.99
N LYS A 74 12.66 1.49 5.12
CA LYS A 74 12.99 2.88 4.72
C LYS A 74 11.84 3.60 4.05
N HIS A 75 10.94 2.86 3.40
CA HIS A 75 9.81 3.42 2.68
C HIS A 75 8.57 3.63 3.57
N GLU A 76 8.63 3.32 4.86
CA GLU A 76 7.47 3.43 5.76
C GLU A 76 6.87 4.83 5.76
N ASP A 77 7.69 5.88 5.93
CA ASP A 77 7.20 7.27 5.99
C ASP A 77 6.45 7.70 4.73
N ILE A 78 6.98 7.38 3.53
CA ILE A 78 6.32 7.76 2.28
C ILE A 78 5.05 6.94 2.03
N LEU A 79 5.02 5.67 2.44
CA LEU A 79 3.82 4.84 2.38
C LEU A 79 2.72 5.33 3.33
N ILE A 80 3.09 5.84 4.52
CA ILE A 80 2.16 6.48 5.45
C ILE A 80 1.51 7.68 4.78
N HIS A 81 2.29 8.56 4.14
CA HIS A 81 1.76 9.73 3.44
C HIS A 81 0.84 9.36 2.27
N LEU A 82 1.22 8.36 1.47
CA LEU A 82 0.37 7.88 0.37
C LEU A 82 -0.94 7.29 0.90
N LEU A 83 -0.92 6.57 2.04
CA LEU A 83 -2.17 6.02 2.59
C LEU A 83 -3.11 7.09 3.14
N ASP A 84 -2.57 8.22 3.62
CA ASP A 84 -3.32 9.29 4.26
C ASP A 84 -3.95 10.29 3.29
N ASP A 85 -3.44 10.33 2.05
CA ASP A 85 -3.89 11.19 0.97
C ASP A 85 -5.08 10.58 0.19
N ASP A 86 -5.92 11.43 -0.42
CA ASP A 86 -7.11 11.04 -1.19
C ASP A 86 -6.98 11.26 -2.71
N PHE A 87 -5.86 11.81 -3.19
CA PHE A 87 -5.68 12.16 -4.61
C PHE A 87 -5.49 10.96 -5.56
N HIS A 88 -5.42 9.74 -5.04
CA HIS A 88 -5.17 8.53 -5.82
C HIS A 88 -6.07 7.36 -5.41
N TYR A 89 -6.03 6.28 -6.19
CA TYR A 89 -6.93 5.12 -6.03
C TYR A 89 -6.22 3.83 -5.61
N LYS A 90 -4.97 3.94 -5.12
CA LYS A 90 -4.08 2.80 -4.85
C LYS A 90 -3.91 2.49 -3.36
N HIS A 91 -4.86 2.88 -2.52
CA HIS A 91 -4.79 2.65 -1.07
C HIS A 91 -4.59 1.18 -0.72
N ASP A 92 -5.22 0.25 -1.44
CA ASP A 92 -5.07 -1.20 -1.16
C ASP A 92 -3.63 -1.69 -1.37
N ASP A 93 -3.00 -1.22 -2.46
CA ASP A 93 -1.60 -1.49 -2.76
C ASP A 93 -0.67 -0.89 -1.68
N VAL A 94 -0.98 0.30 -1.19
CA VAL A 94 -0.22 0.94 -0.10
C VAL A 94 -0.36 0.16 1.22
N VAL A 95 -1.56 -0.30 1.57
CA VAL A 95 -1.80 -1.19 2.73
C VAL A 95 -0.97 -2.46 2.60
N ARG A 96 -0.99 -3.10 1.42
CA ARG A 96 -0.19 -4.30 1.15
C ARG A 96 1.31 -4.04 1.29
N ALA A 97 1.79 -2.88 0.85
CA ALA A 97 3.19 -2.48 0.98
C ALA A 97 3.59 -2.32 2.46
N LEU A 98 2.77 -1.62 3.27
CA LEU A 98 2.99 -1.46 4.72
C LEU A 98 3.06 -2.82 5.45
N VAL A 99 2.19 -3.76 5.09
CA VAL A 99 2.24 -5.14 5.63
C VAL A 99 3.52 -5.86 5.20
N LYS A 100 3.93 -5.72 3.93
CA LYS A 100 5.13 -6.38 3.39
C LYS A 100 6.40 -5.94 4.11
N ILE A 101 6.51 -4.66 4.46
CA ILE A 101 7.65 -4.13 5.22
C ILE A 101 7.54 -4.36 6.73
N LYS A 102 6.43 -4.96 7.19
CA LYS A 102 6.12 -5.16 8.62
C LYS A 102 6.19 -3.85 9.39
N ALA A 103 5.52 -2.82 8.87
CA ALA A 103 5.47 -1.49 9.48
C ALA A 103 5.11 -1.58 10.96
N LYS A 104 5.78 -0.79 11.81
CA LYS A 104 5.60 -0.87 13.28
C LYS A 104 5.29 0.46 13.94
N SER A 105 5.42 1.58 13.23
CA SER A 105 5.18 2.87 13.83
C SER A 105 3.72 3.06 14.21
N ASP A 106 3.48 3.82 15.27
CA ASP A 106 2.12 4.23 15.64
C ASP A 106 1.49 5.10 14.55
N ASN A 107 2.30 5.80 13.74
CA ASN A 107 1.83 6.53 12.57
C ASN A 107 1.24 5.59 11.52
N ALA A 108 1.92 4.48 11.18
CA ALA A 108 1.37 3.46 10.29
C ALA A 108 0.05 2.87 10.82
N VAL A 109 -0.03 2.61 12.13
CA VAL A 109 -1.26 2.14 12.79
C VAL A 109 -2.38 3.18 12.67
N ASN A 110 -2.07 4.46 12.88
CA ASN A 110 -3.03 5.55 12.79
C ASN A 110 -3.61 5.69 11.38
N VAL A 111 -2.77 5.71 10.34
CA VAL A 111 -3.24 5.85 8.95
C VAL A 111 -4.00 4.61 8.48
N LEU A 112 -3.62 3.40 8.92
CA LEU A 112 -4.40 2.19 8.66
C LEU A 112 -5.79 2.23 9.32
N TYR A 113 -5.86 2.69 10.56
CA TYR A 113 -7.13 2.85 11.26
C TYR A 113 -8.01 3.91 10.59
N LYS A 114 -7.44 5.08 10.22
CA LYS A 114 -8.16 6.13 9.50
C LYS A 114 -8.64 5.64 8.13
N CYS A 115 -7.77 4.96 7.37
CA CYS A 115 -8.12 4.41 6.06
C CYS A 115 -9.25 3.36 6.16
N ALA A 116 -9.28 2.54 7.21
CA ALA A 116 -10.38 1.60 7.46
C ALA A 116 -11.74 2.28 7.68
N LEU A 117 -11.74 3.55 8.09
CA LEU A 117 -12.94 4.36 8.35
C LEU A 117 -13.26 5.32 7.21
N SER A 118 -12.39 5.43 6.21
CA SER A 118 -12.51 6.43 5.15
C SER A 118 -13.48 5.97 4.07
N GLU A 119 -14.31 6.89 3.59
CA GLU A 119 -15.25 6.65 2.50
C GLU A 119 -14.75 7.36 1.24
N TYR A 120 -13.91 6.67 0.46
CA TYR A 120 -13.41 7.25 -0.78
C TYR A 120 -14.47 7.20 -1.89
N ASP A 121 -14.61 8.28 -2.66
CA ASP A 121 -15.60 8.39 -3.74
C ASP A 121 -15.44 7.28 -4.80
N TYR A 122 -14.20 6.91 -5.13
CA TYR A 122 -13.91 5.86 -6.11
C TYR A 122 -14.33 4.45 -5.66
N LEU A 123 -14.78 4.30 -4.41
CA LEU A 123 -15.30 3.06 -3.83
C LEU A 123 -16.79 3.18 -3.44
N ALA A 124 -17.51 4.17 -3.98
CA ALA A 124 -18.94 4.34 -3.67
C ALA A 124 -19.75 3.09 -4.06
N ASP A 125 -19.61 2.62 -5.30
CA ASP A 125 -20.30 1.43 -5.82
C ASP A 125 -20.00 0.18 -4.97
N ASP A 126 -18.73 -0.01 -4.59
CA ASP A 126 -18.32 -1.10 -3.70
C ASP A 126 -19.08 -1.05 -2.36
N ARG A 127 -19.21 0.14 -1.75
CA ARG A 127 -19.94 0.28 -0.48
C ARG A 127 -21.44 0.02 -0.63
N GLU A 128 -22.05 0.47 -1.74
CA GLU A 128 -23.46 0.20 -2.04
C GLU A 128 -23.74 -1.30 -2.17
N ASP A 129 -22.79 -2.05 -2.72
CA ASP A 129 -22.84 -3.51 -2.84
C ASP A 129 -22.40 -4.26 -1.55
N GLY A 130 -22.12 -3.53 -0.46
CA GLY A 130 -21.66 -4.10 0.82
C GLY A 130 -20.22 -4.63 0.78
N ASN A 131 -19.43 -4.24 -0.21
CA ASN A 131 -18.02 -4.56 -0.36
C ASN A 131 -17.13 -3.52 0.35
N TYR A 132 -16.53 -3.91 1.47
CA TYR A 132 -15.62 -3.07 2.25
C TYR A 132 -14.18 -3.59 2.21
N THR A 133 -13.73 -4.10 1.05
CA THR A 133 -12.44 -4.78 0.91
C THR A 133 -11.25 -3.96 1.42
N LEU A 134 -11.18 -2.66 1.10
CA LEU A 134 -10.09 -1.81 1.60
C LEU A 134 -10.07 -1.75 3.15
N ALA A 135 -11.23 -1.53 3.77
CA ALA A 135 -11.35 -1.51 5.23
C ALA A 135 -10.99 -2.88 5.84
N TRP A 136 -11.40 -3.97 5.21
CA TRP A 136 -11.03 -5.33 5.63
C TRP A 136 -9.53 -5.56 5.53
N ASN A 137 -8.89 -5.07 4.47
CA ASN A 137 -7.44 -5.17 4.31
C ASN A 137 -6.69 -4.34 5.35
N CYS A 138 -7.19 -3.15 5.73
CA CYS A 138 -6.67 -2.40 6.88
C CYS A 138 -6.83 -3.16 8.20
N ILE A 139 -7.97 -3.82 8.45
CA ILE A 139 -8.20 -4.66 9.64
C ILE A 139 -7.18 -5.81 9.70
N TYR A 140 -6.95 -6.50 8.57
CA TYR A 140 -5.92 -7.54 8.49
C TYR A 140 -4.50 -6.99 8.67
N ALA A 141 -4.23 -5.78 8.20
CA ALA A 141 -2.95 -5.14 8.42
C ALA A 141 -2.73 -4.84 9.91
N LEU A 142 -3.71 -4.24 10.59
CA LEU A 142 -3.64 -3.93 12.02
C LEU A 142 -3.37 -5.18 12.88
N VAL A 143 -4.08 -6.28 12.63
CA VAL A 143 -3.84 -7.52 13.40
C VAL A 143 -2.47 -8.13 13.12
N LYS A 144 -1.95 -8.00 11.89
CA LYS A 144 -0.61 -8.49 11.51
C LYS A 144 0.50 -7.63 12.10
N ILE A 145 0.28 -6.32 12.28
CA ILE A 145 1.21 -5.45 13.01
C ILE A 145 1.26 -5.86 14.47
N GLY A 146 0.10 -6.13 15.09
CA GLY A 146 0.01 -6.80 16.39
C GLY A 146 0.60 -6.06 17.58
N SER A 147 0.99 -4.79 17.43
CA SER A 147 1.39 -3.94 18.57
C SER A 147 0.18 -3.69 19.48
N ASN A 148 0.42 -3.41 20.76
CA ASN A 148 -0.66 -3.07 21.69
C ASN A 148 -1.57 -1.95 21.14
N TYR A 149 -0.96 -0.96 20.49
CA TYR A 149 -1.68 0.15 19.87
C TYR A 149 -2.50 -0.28 18.65
N ALA A 150 -1.97 -1.16 17.78
CA ALA A 150 -2.72 -1.72 16.66
C ALA A 150 -3.92 -2.57 17.14
N ILE A 151 -3.74 -3.35 18.20
CA ILE A 151 -4.81 -4.13 18.82
C ILE A 151 -5.88 -3.22 19.46
N GLU A 152 -5.49 -2.10 20.06
CA GLU A 152 -6.43 -1.09 20.54
C GLU A 152 -7.30 -0.53 19.40
N LYS A 153 -6.70 -0.18 18.26
CA LYS A 153 -7.44 0.29 17.07
C LYS A 153 -8.34 -0.79 16.50
N LEU A 154 -7.89 -2.05 16.47
CA LEU A 154 -8.73 -3.18 16.07
C LEU A 154 -9.95 -3.35 17.01
N LYS A 155 -9.77 -3.19 18.33
CA LYS A 155 -10.85 -3.18 19.32
C LYS A 155 -11.83 -2.01 19.14
N ALA A 156 -11.35 -0.88 18.63
CA ALA A 156 -12.24 0.23 18.28
C ALA A 156 -13.08 -0.11 17.03
N LEU A 157 -12.47 -0.71 16.00
CA LEU A 157 -13.18 -1.16 14.79
C LEU A 157 -14.22 -2.24 15.09
N SER A 158 -14.00 -3.11 16.08
CA SER A 158 -14.98 -4.13 16.50
C SER A 158 -16.24 -3.55 17.19
N LYS A 159 -16.29 -2.23 17.39
CA LYS A 159 -17.43 -1.48 17.89
C LYS A 159 -17.99 -0.47 16.87
N ASN A 160 -17.53 -0.55 15.62
CA ASN A 160 -17.93 0.37 14.57
C ASN A 160 -19.45 0.26 14.28
N PRO A 161 -20.15 1.38 13.96
CA PRO A 161 -21.56 1.34 13.60
C PRO A 161 -21.84 0.64 12.26
N ILE A 162 -20.89 0.61 11.33
CA ILE A 162 -20.99 -0.09 10.04
C ILE A 162 -20.81 -1.60 10.29
N PRO A 163 -21.86 -2.42 10.06
CA PRO A 163 -21.83 -3.85 10.34
C PRO A 163 -20.69 -4.60 9.64
N GLU A 164 -20.35 -4.23 8.41
CA GLU A 164 -19.33 -4.87 7.57
C GLU A 164 -17.93 -4.69 8.15
N ILE A 165 -17.63 -3.51 8.69
CA ILE A 165 -16.37 -3.20 9.37
C ILE A 165 -16.33 -3.90 10.74
N LYS A 166 -17.40 -3.75 11.53
CA LYS A 166 -17.53 -4.36 12.86
C LYS A 166 -17.35 -5.86 12.82
N ASN A 167 -18.12 -6.54 11.97
CA ASN A 167 -18.14 -8.00 11.88
C ASN A 167 -16.80 -8.52 11.41
N LYS A 168 -16.15 -7.84 10.45
CA LYS A 168 -14.79 -8.20 10.02
C LYS A 168 -13.78 -8.05 11.15
N ALA A 169 -13.80 -6.94 11.88
CA ALA A 169 -12.87 -6.70 12.98
C ALA A 169 -13.03 -7.74 14.10
N VAL A 170 -14.28 -8.09 14.45
CA VAL A 170 -14.57 -9.18 15.41
C VAL A 170 -14.06 -10.51 14.89
N GLN A 171 -14.40 -10.88 13.64
CA GLN A 171 -13.99 -12.14 13.03
C GLN A 171 -12.46 -12.29 13.04
N VAL A 172 -11.74 -11.28 12.55
CA VAL A 172 -10.28 -11.27 12.45
C VAL A 172 -9.65 -11.25 13.85
N GLY A 173 -10.15 -10.43 14.77
CA GLY A 173 -9.62 -10.39 16.12
C GLY A 173 -9.75 -11.73 16.85
N LYS A 174 -10.87 -12.44 16.68
CA LYS A 174 -11.05 -13.80 17.23
C LYS A 174 -10.11 -14.82 16.57
N SER A 175 -9.96 -14.79 15.24
CA SER A 175 -9.08 -15.74 14.55
C SER A 175 -7.60 -15.60 14.93
N TYR A 176 -7.19 -14.41 15.38
CA TYR A 176 -5.84 -14.13 15.86
C TYR A 176 -5.72 -14.15 17.40
N GLY A 177 -6.80 -14.46 18.14
CA GLY A 177 -6.78 -14.57 19.60
C GLY A 177 -6.57 -13.24 20.34
N VAL A 178 -6.97 -12.12 19.73
CA VAL A 178 -6.80 -10.76 20.31
C VAL A 178 -8.12 -10.09 20.71
N LEU A 179 -9.25 -10.72 20.36
CA LEU A 179 -10.61 -10.38 20.79
C LEU A 179 -11.32 -11.64 21.29
N ASP A 180 -12.20 -11.45 22.26
CA ASP A 180 -13.04 -12.51 22.85
C ASP A 180 -14.30 -12.79 22.02
#